data_AF-A0A3A9BAN8-F1
#
_entry.id   AF-A0A3A9BAN8-F1
#
_cell.length_a   1.000
_cell.length_b   1.000
_cell.length_c   1.000
_cell.angle_alpha   90.00
_cell.angle_beta   90.00
_cell.angle_gamma   90.00
#
_symmetry.space_group_name_H-M   'P 1'
#
loop_
_entity.id
_entity.type
_entity.pdbx_description
1 polymer ?
#
loop_
_entity_poly.entity_id
_entity_poly.type
_entity_poly.pdbx_seq_one_letter_code
_entity_poly.pdbx_strand_id
1 'polypeptide(L)'
;MKKEIKDIRDRIRKLDKFLENPPVVSDTVRGSRKDGTIGPIKITGIPEPAYARKIKLRGRYQQILEKKEEELLELTCQAEEYIQTIPKSELRIMFRLYYIDGCNYLGVARRMSSMFPKRRYTEEGVKKKILRFFEKCPAMSR
;
A
#
# COMPACT_ATOMS: atom_id res chain seq x y z
N MET A 1 3.94 5.07 -4.35
CA MET A 1 3.29 3.76 -4.57
C MET A 1 2.95 2.98 -3.29
N LYS A 2 3.89 2.30 -2.59
CA LYS A 2 3.56 1.45 -1.41
C LYS A 2 2.75 2.18 -0.32
N LYS A 3 3.09 3.45 -0.04
CA LYS A 3 2.35 4.30 0.91
C LYS A 3 0.92 4.64 0.43
N GLU A 4 0.73 4.80 -0.87
CA GLU A 4 -0.59 5.08 -1.47
C GLU A 4 -1.48 3.84 -1.44
N ILE A 5 -0.93 2.66 -1.76
CA ILE A 5 -1.64 1.37 -1.62
C ILE A 5 -2.09 1.20 -0.17
N LYS A 6 -1.20 1.48 0.80
CA LYS A 6 -1.54 1.45 2.22
C LYS A 6 -2.68 2.42 2.56
N ASP A 7 -2.63 3.66 2.08
CA ASP A 7 -3.69 4.64 2.30
C ASP A 7 -5.04 4.18 1.73
N ILE A 8 -5.05 3.61 0.52
CA ILE A 8 -6.27 3.07 -0.11
C ILE A 8 -6.83 1.91 0.71
N ARG A 9 -5.98 0.98 1.17
CA ARG A 9 -6.39 -0.12 2.07
C ARG A 9 -6.99 0.41 3.37
N ASP A 10 -6.40 1.45 3.95
CA ASP A 10 -6.93 2.08 5.17
C ASP A 10 -8.28 2.78 4.93
N ARG A 11 -8.51 3.38 3.75
CA ARG A 11 -9.81 3.93 3.36
C ARG A 11 -10.87 2.85 3.16
N ILE A 12 -10.51 1.75 2.49
CA ILE A 12 -11.40 0.58 2.34
C ILE A 12 -11.79 0.04 3.71
N ARG A 13 -10.82 -0.15 4.61
CA ARG A 13 -11.08 -0.61 6.00
C ARG A 13 -12.04 0.31 6.75
N LYS A 14 -11.93 1.63 6.59
CA LYS A 14 -12.88 2.59 7.19
C LYS A 14 -14.29 2.44 6.62
N LEU A 15 -14.41 2.16 5.32
CA LEU A 15 -15.69 1.90 4.67
C LEU A 15 -16.28 0.57 5.11
N ASP A 16 -15.48 -0.50 5.20
CA ASP A 16 -15.91 -1.81 5.69
C ASP A 16 -16.51 -1.70 7.09
N LYS A 17 -15.81 -1.05 8.03
CA LYS A 17 -16.32 -0.81 9.39
C LYS A 17 -17.67 -0.09 9.41
N PHE A 18 -17.87 0.89 8.52
CA PHE A 18 -19.15 1.59 8.40
C PHE A 18 -20.24 0.68 7.83
N LEU A 19 -19.92 -0.18 6.87
CA LEU A 19 -20.88 -1.06 6.21
C LEU A 19 -21.28 -2.26 7.08
N GLU A 20 -20.36 -2.75 7.92
CA GLU A 20 -20.61 -3.80 8.92
C GLU A 20 -21.54 -3.30 10.03
N ASN A 21 -21.31 -2.10 10.54
CA ASN A 21 -22.10 -1.50 11.62
C ASN A 21 -22.55 -0.08 11.23
N PRO A 22 -23.55 0.06 10.35
CA PRO A 22 -24.03 1.36 9.93
C PRO A 22 -24.70 2.10 11.09
N PRO A 23 -24.44 3.40 11.28
CA PRO A 23 -25.05 4.16 12.35
C PRO A 23 -26.56 4.25 12.14
N VAL A 24 -27.32 3.89 13.18
CA VAL A 24 -28.77 4.05 13.20
C VAL A 24 -29.09 5.50 13.54
N VAL A 25 -29.83 6.16 12.66
CA VAL A 25 -30.30 7.52 12.87
C VAL A 25 -31.74 7.45 13.37
N SER A 26 -32.08 8.29 14.34
CA SER A 26 -33.45 8.42 14.82
C SER A 26 -33.98 9.82 14.51
N ASP A 27 -35.15 9.90 13.89
CA ASP A 27 -35.86 11.14 13.65
C ASP A 27 -37.21 11.14 14.36
N THR A 28 -37.74 12.32 14.69
CA THR A 28 -39.05 12.46 15.34
C THR A 28 -40.00 13.22 14.44
N VAL A 29 -41.03 12.52 13.98
CA VAL A 29 -42.08 13.10 13.13
C VAL A 29 -43.39 13.18 13.91
N ARG A 30 -44.28 14.10 13.52
CA ARG A 30 -45.63 14.17 14.07
C ARG A 30 -46.53 13.23 13.28
N GLY A 31 -47.21 12.30 13.94
CA GLY A 31 -48.07 11.34 13.26
C GLY A 31 -49.12 10.73 14.19
N SER A 32 -50.03 9.96 13.58
CA SER A 32 -51.08 9.24 14.29
C SER A 32 -50.59 7.87 14.70
N ARG A 33 -50.75 7.53 15.99
CA ARG A 33 -50.43 6.20 16.51
C ARG A 33 -51.59 5.22 16.22
N LYS A 34 -51.38 3.92 16.47
CA LYS A 34 -52.39 2.87 16.20
C LYS A 34 -53.71 3.08 16.96
N ASP A 35 -53.65 3.77 18.09
CA ASP A 35 -54.75 4.20 18.96
C ASP A 35 -55.44 5.50 18.49
N GLY A 36 -55.01 6.09 17.37
CA GLY A 36 -55.60 7.33 16.81
C GLY A 36 -55.05 8.63 17.42
N THR A 37 -54.28 8.55 18.51
CA THR A 37 -53.65 9.73 19.13
C THR A 37 -52.59 10.35 18.23
N ILE A 38 -52.69 11.65 17.95
CA ILE A 38 -51.68 12.41 17.20
C ILE A 38 -50.59 12.87 18.16
N GLY A 39 -49.35 12.48 17.89
CA GLY A 39 -48.22 12.85 18.73
C GLY A 39 -46.87 12.66 18.04
N PRO A 40 -45.78 12.97 18.74
CA PRO A 40 -44.44 12.66 18.24
C PRO A 40 -44.24 11.14 18.18
N ILE A 41 -43.70 10.68 17.06
CA ILE A 41 -43.31 9.29 16.76
C ILE A 41 -41.83 9.29 16.40
N LYS A 42 -41.06 8.44 17.09
CA LYS A 42 -39.64 8.23 16.80
C LYS A 42 -39.48 7.14 15.76
N ILE A 43 -38.87 7.47 14.62
CA ILE A 43 -38.52 6.54 13.55
C ILE A 43 -37.02 6.29 13.61
N THR A 44 -36.60 5.03 13.62
CA THR A 44 -35.17 4.65 13.63
C THR A 44 -34.84 3.87 12.37
N GLY A 45 -33.72 4.18 11.72
CA GLY A 45 -33.29 3.48 10.51
C GLY A 45 -31.87 3.83 10.06
N ILE A 46 -31.37 3.08 9.08
CA ILE A 46 -30.11 3.36 8.39
C ILE A 46 -30.38 4.37 7.26
N PRO A 47 -29.58 5.44 7.10
CA PRO A 47 -29.73 6.36 5.99
C PRO A 47 -29.33 5.66 4.66
N GLU A 48 -30.31 5.08 3.98
CA GLU A 48 -30.15 4.30 2.74
C GLU A 48 -29.32 5.02 1.65
N PRO A 49 -29.54 6.32 1.35
CA PRO A 49 -28.72 7.01 0.34
C PRO A 49 -27.25 7.16 0.73
N ALA A 50 -26.93 7.28 2.02
CA ALA A 50 -25.56 7.34 2.50
C ALA A 50 -24.89 5.95 2.47
N TYR A 51 -25.65 4.92 2.80
CA TYR A 51 -25.21 3.53 2.75
C TYR A 51 -24.87 3.10 1.31
N ALA A 52 -25.79 3.30 0.36
CA ALA A 52 -25.58 2.97 -1.05
C ALA A 52 -24.39 3.73 -1.68
N ARG A 53 -24.21 5.00 -1.34
CA ARG A 53 -23.04 5.80 -1.79
C ARG A 53 -21.72 5.20 -1.32
N LYS A 54 -21.66 4.73 -0.07
CA LYS A 54 -20.45 4.15 0.51
C LYS A 54 -20.11 2.77 -0.07
N ILE A 55 -21.11 1.96 -0.41
CA ILE A 55 -20.91 0.70 -1.16
C ILE A 55 -20.25 1.00 -2.52
N LYS A 56 -20.79 1.95 -3.29
CA LYS A 56 -20.21 2.34 -4.59
C LYS A 56 -18.78 2.86 -4.44
N LEU A 57 -18.52 3.67 -3.42
CA LEU A 57 -17.20 4.22 -3.14
C LEU A 57 -16.19 3.12 -2.77
N ARG A 58 -16.61 2.14 -1.98
CA ARG A 58 -15.80 0.97 -1.64
C ARG A 58 -15.40 0.20 -2.88
N GLY A 59 -16.35 -0.11 -3.77
CA GLY A 59 -16.07 -0.81 -5.03
C GLY A 59 -15.07 -0.06 -5.92
N ARG A 60 -15.21 1.28 -6.01
CA ARG A 60 -14.22 2.11 -6.72
C ARG A 60 -12.82 2.02 -6.10
N TYR A 61 -12.71 2.09 -4.78
CA TYR A 61 -11.41 1.97 -4.12
C TYR A 61 -10.78 0.59 -4.31
N GLN A 62 -11.58 -0.49 -4.36
CA GLN A 62 -11.08 -1.84 -4.66
C GLN A 62 -10.48 -1.93 -6.06
N GLN A 63 -11.17 -1.40 -7.08
CA GLN A 63 -10.64 -1.36 -8.46
C GLN A 63 -9.35 -0.54 -8.57
N ILE A 64 -9.25 0.58 -7.85
CA ILE A 64 -8.03 1.40 -7.83
C ILE A 64 -6.91 0.66 -7.10
N LEU A 65 -7.24 -0.05 -6.02
CA LEU A 65 -6.27 -0.83 -5.26
C LEU A 65 -5.65 -1.93 -6.13
N GLU A 66 -6.49 -2.71 -6.79
CA GLU A 66 -6.10 -3.81 -7.69
C GLU A 66 -5.14 -3.31 -8.79
N LYS A 67 -5.53 -2.27 -9.53
CA LYS A 67 -4.68 -1.67 -10.57
C LYS A 67 -3.33 -1.19 -10.06
N LYS A 68 -3.29 -0.59 -8.85
CA LYS A 68 -2.04 -0.13 -8.26
C LYS A 68 -1.16 -1.28 -7.75
N GLU A 69 -1.78 -2.37 -7.31
CA GLU A 69 -1.05 -3.58 -6.91
C GLU A 69 -0.46 -4.29 -8.13
N GLU A 70 -1.19 -4.34 -9.25
CA GLU A 70 -0.69 -4.81 -10.55
C GLU A 70 0.46 -3.94 -11.06
N GLU A 71 0.30 -2.61 -11.10
CA GLU A 71 1.35 -1.68 -11.52
C GLU A 71 2.61 -1.83 -10.65
N LEU A 72 2.44 -1.96 -9.33
CA LEU A 72 3.56 -2.20 -8.43
C LEU A 72 4.26 -3.53 -8.75
N LEU A 73 3.50 -4.58 -9.03
CA LEU A 73 4.04 -5.89 -9.38
C LEU A 73 4.86 -5.83 -10.68
N GLU A 74 4.31 -5.22 -11.73
CA GLU A 74 4.99 -5.04 -13.02
C GLU A 74 6.32 -4.29 -12.86
N LEU A 75 6.31 -3.17 -12.11
CA LEU A 75 7.53 -2.42 -11.84
C LEU A 75 8.55 -3.22 -11.02
N THR A 76 8.10 -4.04 -10.07
CA THR A 76 9.01 -4.94 -9.35
C THR A 76 9.61 -6.00 -10.25
N CYS A 77 8.85 -6.58 -11.17
CA CYS A 77 9.36 -7.53 -12.15
C CYS A 77 10.40 -6.87 -13.07
N GLN A 78 10.12 -5.69 -13.62
CA GLN A 78 11.08 -4.94 -14.43
C GLN A 78 12.38 -4.63 -13.67
N ALA A 79 12.27 -4.25 -12.40
CA ALA A 79 13.43 -4.01 -11.56
C ALA A 79 14.25 -5.29 -11.33
N GLU A 80 13.60 -6.43 -11.10
CA GLU A 80 14.27 -7.72 -10.93
C GLU A 80 14.95 -8.20 -12.22
N GLU A 81 14.29 -8.06 -13.37
CA GLU A 81 14.85 -8.33 -14.69
C GLU A 81 16.09 -7.48 -14.93
N TYR A 82 16.01 -6.18 -14.67
CA TYR A 82 17.18 -5.29 -14.77
C TYR A 82 18.32 -5.73 -13.85
N ILE A 83 18.01 -6.05 -12.59
CA ILE A 83 19.02 -6.55 -11.64
C ILE A 83 19.66 -7.84 -12.17
N GLN A 84 18.89 -8.72 -12.83
CA GLN A 84 19.40 -9.97 -13.37
C GLN A 84 20.43 -9.75 -14.49
N THR A 85 20.32 -8.66 -15.26
CA THR A 85 21.30 -8.31 -16.30
C THR A 85 22.68 -7.92 -15.76
N ILE A 86 22.77 -7.56 -14.47
CA ILE A 86 24.03 -7.13 -13.86
C ILE A 86 25.01 -8.31 -13.80
N PRO A 87 26.23 -8.20 -14.38
CA PRO A 87 27.14 -9.34 -14.49
C PRO A 87 27.66 -9.82 -13.13
N LYS A 88 27.91 -8.90 -12.19
CA LYS A 88 28.45 -9.22 -10.87
C LYS A 88 27.34 -9.70 -9.92
N SER A 89 27.38 -10.98 -9.55
CA SER A 89 26.42 -11.61 -8.62
C SER A 89 26.33 -10.90 -7.26
N GLU A 90 27.46 -10.44 -6.72
CA GLU A 90 27.51 -9.68 -5.48
C GLU A 90 26.66 -8.39 -5.53
N LEU A 91 26.72 -7.68 -6.67
CA LEU A 91 25.91 -6.47 -6.87
C LEU A 91 24.43 -6.81 -7.04
N ARG A 92 24.10 -7.92 -7.71
CA ARG A 92 22.71 -8.39 -7.81
C ARG A 92 22.08 -8.58 -6.45
N ILE A 93 22.77 -9.28 -5.55
CA ILE A 93 22.30 -9.53 -4.19
C ILE A 93 22.17 -8.21 -3.43
N MET A 94 23.16 -7.32 -3.50
CA MET A 94 23.10 -5.99 -2.87
C MET A 94 21.88 -5.19 -3.35
N PHE A 95 21.59 -5.19 -4.65
CA PHE A 95 20.49 -4.41 -5.22
C PHE A 95 19.12 -5.00 -4.85
N ARG A 96 18.98 -6.33 -4.83
CA ARG A 96 17.75 -6.98 -4.31
C ARG A 96 17.50 -6.58 -2.86
N LEU A 97 18.52 -6.71 -2.00
CA LEU A 97 18.40 -6.35 -0.59
C LEU A 97 18.00 -4.89 -0.38
N TYR A 98 18.53 -3.96 -1.18
CA TYR A 98 18.27 -2.53 -1.03
C TYR A 98 16.93 -2.10 -1.67
N TYR A 99 16.74 -2.38 -2.96
CA TYR A 99 15.61 -1.84 -3.74
C TYR A 99 14.35 -2.69 -3.69
N ILE A 100 14.48 -4.02 -3.59
CA ILE A 100 13.33 -4.93 -3.55
C ILE A 100 12.91 -5.17 -2.09
N ASP A 101 13.84 -5.64 -1.26
CA ASP A 101 13.58 -5.97 0.15
C ASP A 101 13.48 -4.73 1.05
N GLY A 102 13.94 -3.56 0.60
CA GLY A 102 13.85 -2.31 1.35
C GLY A 102 14.80 -2.21 2.54
N CYS A 103 15.94 -2.91 2.53
CA CYS A 103 16.96 -2.75 3.56
C CYS A 103 17.67 -1.39 3.43
N ASN A 104 17.99 -0.76 4.56
CA ASN A 104 18.95 0.35 4.56
C ASN A 104 20.38 -0.15 4.30
N TYR A 105 21.32 0.75 4.01
CA TYR A 105 22.71 0.38 3.69
C TYR A 105 23.38 -0.47 4.79
N LEU A 106 23.11 -0.17 6.06
CA LEU A 106 23.60 -0.96 7.19
C LEU A 106 23.03 -2.38 7.19
N GLY A 107 21.73 -2.53 6.95
CA GLY A 107 21.05 -3.83 6.85
C GLY A 107 21.59 -4.67 5.70
N VAL A 108 21.83 -4.05 4.54
CA VAL A 108 22.50 -4.69 3.40
C VAL A 108 23.90 -5.17 3.82
N ALA A 109 24.70 -4.30 4.44
CA ALA A 109 26.06 -4.65 4.87
C ALA A 109 26.08 -5.83 5.86
N ARG A 110 25.14 -5.86 6.82
CA ARG A 110 25.01 -6.97 7.78
C ARG A 110 24.65 -8.28 7.08
N ARG A 111 23.63 -8.27 6.21
CA ARG A 111 23.21 -9.46 5.45
C ARG A 111 24.31 -9.96 4.52
N MET A 112 24.97 -9.05 3.80
CA MET A 112 26.10 -9.39 2.91
C MET A 112 27.29 -9.97 3.68
N SER A 113 27.63 -9.42 4.85
CA SER A 113 28.71 -9.96 5.70
C SER A 113 28.36 -11.35 6.26
N SER A 114 27.08 -11.59 6.57
CA SER A 114 26.61 -12.91 7.00
C SER A 114 26.66 -13.94 5.86
N MET A 115 26.29 -13.56 4.63
CA MET A 115 26.33 -14.44 3.45
C MET A 115 27.76 -14.71 2.96
N PHE A 116 28.65 -13.73 3.09
CA PHE A 116 30.03 -13.81 2.61
C PHE A 116 31.02 -13.54 3.76
N PRO A 117 31.23 -14.51 4.68
CA PRO A 117 32.01 -14.30 5.90
C PRO A 117 33.48 -13.93 5.64
N LYS A 118 34.02 -14.27 4.45
CA LYS A 118 35.38 -13.91 4.03
C LYS A 118 35.51 -12.44 3.54
N ARG A 119 34.40 -11.71 3.41
CA ARG A 119 34.36 -10.33 2.88
C ARG A 119 33.73 -9.41 3.91
N ARG A 120 34.38 -8.27 4.17
CA ARG A 120 33.84 -7.25 5.05
C ARG A 120 33.01 -6.24 4.28
N TYR A 121 31.74 -6.08 4.67
CA TYR A 121 30.88 -5.03 4.13
C TYR A 121 30.63 -3.99 5.20
N THR A 122 30.84 -2.72 4.85
CA THR A 122 30.48 -1.56 5.68
C THR A 122 29.37 -0.79 5.01
N GLU A 123 28.61 -0.03 5.80
CA GLU A 123 27.54 0.83 5.28
C GLU A 123 28.03 1.76 4.17
N GLU A 124 29.12 2.48 4.41
CA GLU A 124 29.73 3.35 3.39
C GLU A 124 30.21 2.58 2.16
N GLY A 125 30.76 1.37 2.35
CA GLY A 125 31.24 0.53 1.26
C GLY A 125 30.10 0.12 0.34
N VAL A 126 28.94 -0.25 0.92
CA VAL A 126 27.71 -0.56 0.17
C VAL A 126 27.25 0.67 -0.62
N LYS A 127 27.15 1.84 0.03
CA LYS A 127 26.75 3.09 -0.62
C LYS A 127 27.66 3.44 -1.81
N LYS A 128 28.98 3.43 -1.60
CA LYS A 128 29.97 3.73 -2.65
C LYS A 128 29.92 2.71 -3.80
N LYS A 129 29.70 1.42 -3.53
CA LYS A 129 29.54 0.39 -4.57
C LYS A 129 28.30 0.63 -5.43
N ILE A 130 27.17 1.00 -4.82
CA ILE A 130 25.93 1.33 -5.53
C ILE A 130 26.15 2.57 -6.41
N LEU A 131 26.72 3.65 -5.86
CA LEU A 131 27.01 4.88 -6.61
C LEU A 131 27.93 4.62 -7.82
N ARG A 132 29.05 3.93 -7.61
CA ARG A 132 29.99 3.58 -8.69
C ARG A 132 29.36 2.72 -9.79
N PHE A 133 28.36 1.91 -9.47
CA PHE A 133 27.67 1.12 -10.47
C PHE A 133 26.89 2.02 -11.43
N PHE A 134 26.15 3.00 -10.88
CA PHE A 134 25.40 3.95 -11.70
C PHE A 134 26.31 4.94 -12.44
N GLU A 135 27.39 5.42 -11.83
CA GLU A 135 28.39 6.28 -12.49
C GLU A 135 29.06 5.60 -13.70
N LYS A 136 29.32 4.29 -13.60
CA LYS A 136 29.94 3.50 -14.68
C LYS A 136 28.95 3.00 -15.72
N CYS A 137 27.65 3.27 -15.56
CA CYS A 137 26.62 2.95 -16.54
C CYS A 137 26.29 4.23 -17.34
N PRO A 138 27.04 4.56 -18.41
CA PRO A 138 26.84 5.79 -19.18
C PRO A 138 25.47 5.86 -19.88
N ALA A 139 24.73 4.75 -19.97
CA ALA A 139 23.44 4.65 -20.64
C ALA A 139 22.28 5.42 -19.96
N MET A 140 22.47 6.01 -18.77
CA MET A 140 21.45 6.79 -18.05
C MET A 140 21.79 8.29 -17.92
N SER A 141 22.80 8.78 -18.65
CA SER A 141 23.21 10.20 -18.63
C SER A 141 22.59 11.05 -19.76
N ARG A 142 21.49 10.61 -20.36
CA ARG A 142 20.74 11.37 -21.37
C ARG A 142 19.25 11.35 -21.07
#